data_AF-A0A2H0NLG2-F1
#
_entry.id   AF-A0A2H0NLG2-F1
#
_cell.length_a   1.000
_cell.length_b   1.000
_cell.length_c   1.000
_cell.angle_alpha   90.00
_cell.angle_beta   90.00
_cell.angle_gamma   90.00
#
_symmetry.space_group_name_H-M   'P 1'
#
loop_
_entity.id
_entity.type
_entity.pdbx_description
1 polymer ?
#
loop_
_entity_poly.entity_id
_entity_poly.type
_entity_poly.pdbx_seq_one_letter_code
_entity_poly.pdbx_strand_id
1 'polypeptide(L)'
;MAQRKLCPVWIGRDRPACAHALLRVHPECDVIFSDDGLQHYRLQRDVEIAVVDGTRRFGNGLMLPAGPLREPISRLQQVDAVVVNGGAARDGEFAMQLAGTHFYNLLNPDLIKTAGDFTGQHLHAIAGIGHPQRFFALLQQLGLQCIPHAFPDHHVYTPSELSFADT
;
A
#
# COMPACT_ATOMS: atom_id res chain seq x y z
N MET A 1 -3.01 7.72 -5.94
CA MET A 1 -3.83 7.29 -7.10
C MET A 1 -4.11 8.41 -8.09
N ALA A 2 -4.67 9.55 -7.67
CA ALA A 2 -5.02 10.67 -8.58
C ALA A 2 -3.87 11.17 -9.49
N GLN A 3 -2.64 11.23 -8.98
CA GLN A 3 -1.47 11.68 -9.75
C GLN A 3 -1.12 10.77 -10.94
N ARG A 4 -1.53 9.49 -10.92
CA ARG A 4 -1.25 8.55 -12.01
C ARG A 4 -2.20 8.72 -13.21
N LYS A 5 -3.29 9.49 -13.05
CA LYS A 5 -4.30 9.83 -14.09
C LYS A 5 -4.85 8.63 -14.89
N LEU A 6 -4.78 7.42 -14.34
CA LEU A 6 -5.24 6.20 -15.02
C LEU A 6 -6.76 6.07 -15.04
N CYS A 7 -7.43 6.61 -14.03
CA CYS A 7 -8.88 6.59 -13.89
C CYS A 7 -9.37 7.81 -13.09
N PRO A 8 -10.67 8.16 -13.18
CA PRO A 8 -11.27 9.18 -12.33
C PRO A 8 -11.18 8.77 -10.84
N VAL A 9 -10.89 9.73 -9.96
CA VAL A 9 -10.71 9.48 -8.51
C VAL A 9 -11.59 10.42 -7.70
N TRP A 10 -12.44 9.86 -6.83
CA TRP A 10 -13.28 10.60 -5.88
C TRP A 10 -12.86 10.29 -4.45
N ILE A 11 -12.82 11.31 -3.60
CA ILE A 11 -12.42 11.21 -2.20
C ILE A 11 -13.56 11.76 -1.32
N GLY A 12 -13.99 10.97 -0.35
CA GLY A 12 -14.95 11.42 0.65
C GLY A 12 -15.32 10.35 1.65
N ARG A 13 -15.85 10.77 2.80
CA ARG A 13 -16.23 9.87 3.89
C ARG A 13 -17.51 9.09 3.58
N ASP A 14 -18.44 9.67 2.85
CA ASP A 14 -19.65 8.96 2.42
C ASP A 14 -19.39 8.30 1.06
N ARG A 15 -19.06 7.01 1.10
CA ARG A 15 -18.60 6.24 -0.07
C ARG A 15 -19.73 6.05 -1.09
N PRO A 16 -20.97 5.72 -0.69
CA PRO A 16 -22.12 5.76 -1.60
C PRO A 16 -22.32 7.12 -2.28
N ALA A 17 -22.28 8.22 -1.51
CA ALA A 17 -22.43 9.55 -2.10
C ALA A 17 -21.29 9.88 -3.09
N CYS A 18 -20.06 9.48 -2.79
CA CYS A 18 -18.92 9.60 -3.70
C CYS A 18 -19.12 8.78 -4.98
N ALA A 19 -19.57 7.53 -4.88
CA ALA A 19 -19.84 6.69 -6.04
C ALA A 19 -20.93 7.30 -6.94
N HIS A 20 -22.04 7.77 -6.36
CA HIS A 20 -23.09 8.46 -7.13
C HIS A 20 -22.63 9.78 -7.72
N ALA A 21 -21.75 10.52 -7.05
CA ALA A 21 -21.17 11.73 -7.61
C ALA A 21 -20.23 11.41 -8.79
N LEU A 22 -19.40 10.38 -8.66
CA LEU A 22 -18.53 9.88 -9.72
C LEU A 22 -19.34 9.50 -10.95
N LEU A 23 -20.36 8.64 -10.81
CA LEU A 23 -21.18 8.17 -11.93
C LEU A 23 -22.00 9.28 -12.61
N ARG A 24 -22.30 10.38 -11.91
CA ARG A 24 -22.95 11.55 -12.53
C ARG A 24 -22.01 12.32 -13.44
N VAL A 25 -20.72 12.38 -13.11
CA VAL A 25 -19.70 13.08 -13.92
C VAL A 25 -19.10 12.16 -14.98
N HIS A 26 -18.95 10.88 -14.64
CA HIS A 26 -18.38 9.82 -15.46
C HIS A 26 -19.38 8.67 -15.63
N PRO A 27 -20.47 8.87 -16.39
CA PRO A 27 -21.47 7.83 -16.62
C PRO A 27 -20.93 6.64 -17.43
N GLU A 28 -19.77 6.80 -18.07
CA GLU A 28 -19.05 5.73 -18.78
C GLU A 28 -18.33 4.74 -17.86
N CYS A 29 -18.25 4.99 -16.56
CA CYS A 29 -17.59 4.08 -15.64
C CYS A 29 -18.46 2.84 -15.37
N ASP A 30 -18.00 1.68 -15.86
CA ASP A 30 -18.68 0.39 -15.64
C ASP A 30 -18.24 -0.31 -14.35
N VAL A 31 -17.07 0.05 -13.80
CA VAL A 31 -16.47 -0.59 -12.61
C VAL A 31 -15.93 0.47 -11.66
N ILE A 32 -16.26 0.34 -10.37
CA ILE A 32 -15.76 1.20 -9.29
C ILE A 32 -14.88 0.37 -8.35
N PHE A 33 -13.65 0.82 -8.16
CA PHE A 33 -12.76 0.28 -7.13
C PHE A 33 -12.85 1.14 -5.86
N SER A 34 -13.23 0.52 -4.74
CA SER A 34 -13.16 1.15 -3.42
C SER A 34 -11.90 0.71 -2.69
N ASP A 35 -10.86 1.55 -2.72
CA ASP A 35 -9.66 1.35 -1.91
C ASP A 35 -10.01 1.39 -0.42
N ASP A 36 -9.44 0.48 0.37
CA ASP A 36 -9.78 0.24 1.78
C ASP A 36 -11.31 0.14 2.06
N GLY A 37 -12.05 -0.44 1.12
CA GLY A 37 -13.52 -0.43 1.12
C GLY A 37 -14.21 -1.44 2.04
N LEU A 38 -13.53 -2.47 2.54
CA LEU A 38 -14.19 -3.63 3.18
C LEU A 38 -15.04 -3.25 4.40
N GLN A 39 -14.55 -2.35 5.26
CA GLN A 39 -15.30 -1.90 6.44
C GLN A 39 -16.41 -0.88 6.11
N HIS A 40 -16.55 -0.44 4.85
CA HIS A 40 -17.58 0.51 4.41
C HIS A 40 -18.90 -0.15 4.00
N TYR A 41 -19.52 -0.88 4.93
CA TYR A 41 -20.76 -1.66 4.72
C TYR A 41 -21.95 -0.90 4.10
N ARG A 42 -21.97 0.44 4.17
CA ARG A 42 -23.00 1.26 3.51
C ARG A 42 -22.86 1.31 1.99
N LEU A 43 -21.66 1.07 1.46
CA LEU A 43 -21.42 0.92 0.04
C LEU A 43 -21.71 -0.54 -0.32
N GLN A 44 -22.71 -0.77 -1.17
CA GLN A 44 -22.92 -2.10 -1.75
C GLN A 44 -21.71 -2.45 -2.64
N ARG A 45 -21.31 -3.71 -2.57
CA ARG A 45 -20.15 -4.26 -3.28
C ARG A 45 -20.57 -5.57 -3.91
N ASP A 46 -20.34 -5.70 -5.21
CA ASP A 46 -20.61 -6.94 -5.95
C ASP A 46 -19.50 -7.97 -5.76
N VAL A 47 -18.26 -7.50 -5.53
CA VAL A 47 -17.08 -8.32 -5.30
C VAL A 47 -16.25 -7.72 -4.18
N GLU A 48 -15.84 -8.56 -3.23
CA GLU A 48 -14.95 -8.22 -2.13
C GLU A 48 -13.63 -8.99 -2.24
N ILE A 49 -12.52 -8.25 -2.23
CA ILE A 49 -11.17 -8.81 -2.22
C ILE A 49 -10.48 -8.39 -0.93
N ALA A 50 -10.11 -9.37 -0.10
CA ALA A 50 -9.34 -9.13 1.12
C ALA A 50 -7.85 -9.30 0.87
N VAL A 51 -7.06 -8.32 1.29
CA VAL A 51 -5.60 -8.42 1.26
C VAL A 51 -5.08 -8.80 2.63
N VAL A 52 -4.31 -9.88 2.71
CA VAL A 52 -3.66 -10.39 3.92
C VAL A 52 -2.14 -10.30 3.76
N ASP A 53 -1.43 -9.81 4.77
CA ASP A 53 0.04 -9.88 4.78
C ASP A 53 0.48 -11.33 4.91
N GLY A 54 1.25 -11.85 3.94
CA GLY A 54 1.58 -13.28 3.91
C GLY A 54 2.61 -13.73 4.93
N THR A 55 3.37 -12.79 5.52
CA THR A 55 4.38 -13.10 6.54
C THR A 55 3.78 -12.99 7.94
N ARG A 56 3.14 -11.85 8.25
CA ARG A 56 2.53 -11.58 9.56
C ARG A 56 1.20 -12.31 9.73
N ARG A 57 0.49 -12.58 8.65
CA ARG A 57 -0.87 -13.12 8.63
C ARG A 57 -1.77 -12.29 9.55
N PHE A 58 -2.24 -12.85 10.66
CA PHE A 58 -3.22 -12.23 11.57
C PHE A 58 -2.63 -11.68 12.87
N GLY A 59 -1.29 -11.60 13.00
CA GLY A 59 -0.64 -11.13 14.22
C GLY A 59 -0.97 -12.00 15.43
N ASN A 60 -1.50 -11.41 16.51
CA ASN A 60 -1.90 -12.15 17.71
C ASN A 60 -3.33 -12.73 17.62
N GLY A 61 -4.02 -12.59 16.48
CA GLY A 61 -5.35 -13.14 16.26
C GLY A 61 -6.49 -12.42 16.99
N LEU A 62 -6.20 -11.34 17.72
CA LEU A 62 -7.20 -10.56 18.46
C LEU A 62 -7.64 -9.33 17.67
N MET A 63 -8.89 -8.92 17.89
CA MET A 63 -9.41 -7.66 17.37
C MET A 63 -8.95 -6.46 18.21
N LEU A 64 -9.02 -5.28 17.62
CA LEU A 64 -8.77 -4.02 18.33
C LEU A 64 -9.66 -3.90 19.60
N PRO A 65 -9.13 -3.38 20.71
CA PRO A 65 -7.76 -2.87 20.90
C PRO A 65 -6.73 -3.94 21.31
N ALA A 66 -7.15 -5.18 21.58
CA ALA A 66 -6.26 -6.24 22.08
C ALA A 66 -5.31 -6.82 21.01
N GLY A 67 -5.61 -6.60 19.73
CA GLY A 67 -4.78 -6.98 18.59
C GLY A 67 -5.03 -6.11 17.36
N PRO A 68 -4.36 -6.39 16.24
CA PRO A 68 -4.36 -5.51 15.07
C PRO A 68 -5.58 -5.67 14.16
N LEU A 69 -6.43 -6.67 14.38
CA LEU A 69 -7.54 -6.98 13.47
C LEU A 69 -8.69 -5.96 13.63
N ARG A 70 -9.17 -5.42 12.52
CA ARG A 70 -10.37 -4.57 12.48
C ARG A 70 -11.67 -5.38 12.50
N GLU A 71 -11.59 -6.64 12.09
CA GLU A 71 -12.72 -7.57 11.92
C GLU A 71 -12.26 -8.99 12.27
N PRO A 72 -13.19 -9.90 12.64
CA PRO A 72 -12.81 -11.27 12.98
C PRO A 72 -12.28 -12.02 11.74
N ILE A 73 -11.35 -12.96 11.94
CA ILE A 73 -10.75 -13.76 10.85
C ILE A 73 -11.83 -14.52 10.04
N SER A 74 -12.93 -14.91 10.69
CA SER A 74 -14.07 -15.56 10.02
C SER A 74 -14.70 -14.72 8.91
N ARG A 75 -14.49 -13.39 8.89
CA ARG A 75 -14.99 -12.52 7.81
C ARG A 75 -14.40 -12.88 6.44
N LEU A 76 -13.22 -13.50 6.41
CA LEU A 76 -12.58 -13.98 5.18
C LEU A 76 -13.36 -15.12 4.50
N GLN A 77 -14.31 -15.76 5.18
CA GLN A 77 -15.19 -16.78 4.57
C GLN A 77 -16.29 -16.16 3.70
N GLN A 78 -16.48 -14.85 3.79
CA GLN A 78 -17.56 -14.12 3.11
C GLN A 78 -17.06 -13.24 1.97
N VAL A 79 -15.74 -13.15 1.78
CA VAL A 79 -15.17 -12.42 0.64
C VAL A 79 -15.02 -13.35 -0.56
N ASP A 80 -15.03 -12.78 -1.76
CA ASP A 80 -14.91 -13.55 -3.00
C ASP A 80 -13.47 -13.99 -3.28
N ALA A 81 -12.49 -13.24 -2.79
CA ALA A 81 -11.07 -13.59 -2.93
C ALA A 81 -10.23 -13.12 -1.75
N VAL A 82 -9.24 -13.94 -1.39
CA VAL A 82 -8.16 -13.58 -0.47
C VAL A 82 -6.86 -13.47 -1.24
N VAL A 83 -6.29 -12.27 -1.29
CA VAL A 83 -4.98 -11.99 -1.87
C VAL A 83 -3.94 -11.91 -0.76
N VAL A 84 -2.88 -12.70 -0.88
CA VAL A 84 -1.79 -12.77 0.09
C VAL A 84 -0.60 -11.98 -0.43
N ASN A 85 -0.28 -10.89 0.24
CA ASN A 85 0.76 -9.96 -0.15
C ASN A 85 2.10 -10.33 0.51
N GLY A 86 3.03 -10.87 -0.28
CA GLY A 86 4.27 -11.48 0.18
C GLY A 86 4.05 -12.87 0.78
N GLY A 87 5.12 -13.53 1.23
CA GLY A 87 5.03 -14.83 1.90
C GLY A 87 4.50 -15.95 1.00
N ALA A 88 3.96 -17.01 1.63
CA ALA A 88 3.36 -18.14 0.94
C ALA A 88 1.83 -18.08 1.02
N ALA A 89 1.18 -18.10 -0.14
CA ALA A 89 -0.27 -18.29 -0.23
C ALA A 89 -0.63 -19.74 0.11
N ARG A 90 -1.82 -19.93 0.70
CA ARG A 90 -2.40 -21.26 0.98
C ARG A 90 -3.37 -21.65 -0.13
N ASP A 91 -3.83 -22.89 -0.09
CA ASP A 91 -4.87 -23.38 -1.01
C ASP A 91 -6.11 -22.47 -0.96
N GLY A 92 -6.58 -22.04 -2.14
CA GLY A 92 -7.70 -21.11 -2.29
C GLY A 92 -7.34 -19.63 -2.13
N GLU A 93 -6.09 -19.28 -1.83
CA GLU A 93 -5.60 -17.90 -1.77
C GLU A 93 -4.82 -17.51 -3.03
N PHE A 94 -4.90 -16.24 -3.42
CA PHE A 94 -4.14 -15.70 -4.55
C PHE A 94 -2.83 -15.09 -4.05
N ALA A 95 -1.70 -15.58 -4.55
CA ALA A 95 -0.39 -15.00 -4.22
C ALA A 95 -0.19 -13.65 -4.94
N MET A 96 0.27 -12.65 -4.20
CA MET A 96 0.72 -11.37 -4.72
C MET A 96 2.13 -11.09 -4.20
N GLN A 97 3.07 -10.77 -5.08
CA GLN A 97 4.40 -10.31 -4.71
C GLN A 97 4.59 -8.88 -5.21
N LEU A 98 5.01 -7.98 -4.32
CA LEU A 98 5.44 -6.64 -4.73
C LEU A 98 6.84 -6.73 -5.32
N ALA A 99 7.00 -6.39 -6.60
CA ALA A 99 8.29 -6.28 -7.27
C ALA A 99 8.67 -4.79 -7.42
N GLY A 100 9.67 -4.34 -6.64
CA GLY A 100 10.24 -3.01 -6.81
C GLY A 100 11.17 -2.98 -8.01
N THR A 101 10.69 -2.56 -9.17
CA THR A 101 11.48 -2.58 -10.43
C THR A 101 12.07 -1.22 -10.80
N HIS A 102 11.41 -0.15 -10.40
CA HIS A 102 11.75 1.21 -10.84
C HIS A 102 11.70 2.20 -9.68
N PHE A 103 12.60 3.18 -9.72
CA PHE A 103 12.66 4.34 -8.85
C PHE A 103 12.30 5.57 -9.68
N TYR A 104 11.39 6.39 -9.16
CA TYR A 104 10.95 7.63 -9.82
C TYR A 104 11.52 8.82 -9.07
N ASN A 105 12.06 9.80 -9.79
CA ASN A 105 12.43 11.06 -9.17
C ASN A 105 11.15 11.87 -8.83
N LEU A 106 11.07 12.38 -7.60
CA LEU A 106 9.87 13.09 -7.12
C LEU A 106 9.66 14.46 -7.78
N LEU A 107 10.73 15.13 -8.19
CA LEU A 107 10.66 16.43 -8.87
C LEU A 107 10.46 16.27 -10.38
N ASN A 108 10.88 15.13 -10.95
CA ASN A 108 10.68 14.80 -12.36
C ASN A 108 10.36 13.31 -12.52
N PRO A 109 9.07 12.92 -12.49
CA PRO A 109 8.65 11.52 -12.59
C PRO A 109 9.02 10.82 -13.91
N ASP A 110 9.40 11.55 -14.96
CA ASP A 110 9.89 10.97 -16.21
C ASP A 110 11.33 10.44 -16.08
N LEU A 111 12.06 10.87 -15.04
CA LEU A 111 13.35 10.30 -14.69
C LEU A 111 13.15 9.01 -13.89
N ILE A 112 13.30 7.90 -14.61
CA ILE A 112 13.16 6.55 -14.09
C ILE A 112 14.55 5.91 -13.97
N LYS A 113 14.83 5.34 -12.79
CA LYS A 113 16.04 4.57 -12.51
C LYS A 113 15.69 3.15 -12.09
N THR A 114 16.67 2.26 -12.18
CA THR A 114 16.67 0.91 -11.63
C THR A 114 17.65 0.83 -10.46
N ALA A 115 17.68 -0.31 -9.75
CA ALA A 115 18.63 -0.50 -8.65
C ALA A 115 20.10 -0.38 -9.12
N GLY A 116 20.41 -0.82 -10.34
CA GLY A 116 21.77 -0.75 -10.90
C GLY A 116 22.31 0.68 -11.01
N ASP A 117 21.43 1.67 -11.22
CA ASP A 117 21.79 3.09 -11.36
C ASP A 117 22.26 3.74 -10.05
N PHE A 118 22.17 3.02 -8.93
CA PHE A 118 22.60 3.46 -7.60
C PHE A 118 23.83 2.69 -7.10
N THR A 119 24.43 1.84 -7.92
CA THR A 119 25.62 1.07 -7.55
C THR A 119 26.75 1.99 -7.11
N GLY A 120 27.33 1.72 -5.93
CA GLY A 120 28.45 2.49 -5.38
C GLY A 120 28.08 3.85 -4.79
N GLN A 121 26.80 4.21 -4.73
CA GLN A 121 26.36 5.45 -4.08
C GLN A 121 26.09 5.24 -2.60
N HIS A 122 26.28 6.31 -1.82
CA HIS A 122 25.84 6.39 -0.43
C HIS A 122 24.36 6.74 -0.41
N LEU A 123 23.52 5.78 0.00
CA LEU A 123 22.07 5.91 -0.07
C LEU A 123 21.46 6.04 1.32
N HIS A 124 20.51 6.95 1.47
CA HIS A 124 19.65 7.04 2.65
C HIS A 124 18.25 6.59 2.25
N ALA A 125 17.70 5.63 2.99
CA ALA A 125 16.35 5.13 2.78
C ALA A 125 15.45 5.63 3.91
N ILE A 126 14.39 6.35 3.55
CA ILE A 126 13.48 6.97 4.52
C ILE A 126 12.11 6.33 4.38
N ALA A 127 11.49 5.94 5.50
CA ALA A 127 10.16 5.34 5.49
C ALA A 127 9.32 5.77 6.69
N GLY A 128 8.19 6.44 6.42
CA GLY A 128 7.12 6.79 7.37
C GLY A 128 5.84 6.07 6.99
N ILE A 129 5.84 4.74 7.11
CA ILE A 129 4.74 3.84 6.77
C ILE A 129 4.49 2.88 7.93
N GLY A 130 3.34 2.22 7.99
CA GLY A 130 2.99 1.31 9.09
C GLY A 130 3.95 0.14 9.36
N HIS A 131 4.80 -0.26 8.40
CA HIS A 131 5.85 -1.28 8.60
C HIS A 131 7.12 -0.97 7.78
N PRO A 132 7.99 -0.04 8.25
CA PRO A 132 9.17 0.43 7.50
C PRO A 132 10.15 -0.66 7.11
N GLN A 133 10.32 -1.69 7.94
CA GLN A 133 11.25 -2.80 7.71
C GLN A 133 10.97 -3.52 6.38
N ARG A 134 9.71 -3.60 5.95
CA ARG A 134 9.34 -4.20 4.67
C ARG A 134 9.93 -3.43 3.48
N PHE A 135 9.98 -2.10 3.57
CA PHE A 135 10.59 -1.26 2.54
C PHE A 135 12.12 -1.43 2.52
N PHE A 136 12.78 -1.42 3.68
CA PHE A 136 14.23 -1.60 3.75
C PHE A 136 14.67 -2.99 3.27
N ALA A 137 13.93 -4.04 3.64
CA ALA A 137 14.18 -5.40 3.16
C ALA A 137 14.05 -5.50 1.63
N LEU A 138 13.08 -4.80 1.03
CA LEU A 138 12.95 -4.73 -0.42
C LEU A 138 14.17 -4.07 -1.07
N LEU A 139 14.67 -2.95 -0.54
CA LEU A 139 15.88 -2.30 -1.07
C LEU A 139 17.10 -3.22 -0.99
N GLN A 140 17.27 -3.93 0.13
CA GLN A 140 18.35 -4.89 0.30
C GLN A 140 18.23 -6.06 -0.69
N GLN A 141 17.02 -6.57 -0.94
CA GLN A 141 16.77 -7.61 -1.95
C GLN A 141 17.11 -7.15 -3.37
N LEU A 142 17.02 -5.85 -3.65
CA LEU A 142 17.45 -5.24 -4.90
C LEU A 142 18.96 -4.98 -4.96
N GLY A 143 19.72 -5.37 -3.93
CA GLY A 143 21.17 -5.20 -3.86
C GLY A 143 21.61 -3.80 -3.43
N LEU A 144 20.69 -2.96 -2.93
CA LEU A 144 21.00 -1.61 -2.48
C LEU A 144 21.42 -1.61 -1.01
N GLN A 145 22.54 -0.96 -0.72
CA GLN A 145 22.99 -0.71 0.65
C GLN A 145 22.58 0.71 1.04
N CYS A 146 21.56 0.81 1.89
CA CYS A 146 21.04 2.10 2.35
C CYS A 146 21.18 2.23 3.86
N ILE A 147 21.43 3.45 4.33
CA ILE A 147 21.28 3.84 5.73
C ILE A 147 19.77 4.05 6.00
N PRO A 148 19.13 3.22 6.83
CA PRO A 148 17.69 3.27 7.03
C PRO A 148 17.29 4.32 8.08
N HIS A 149 16.24 5.09 7.77
CA HIS A 149 15.63 6.08 8.65
C HIS A 149 14.13 5.81 8.75
N ALA A 150 13.71 5.20 9.85
CA ALA A 150 12.31 4.88 10.11
C ALA A 150 11.61 6.01 10.87
N PHE A 151 10.43 6.39 10.39
CA PHE A 151 9.55 7.39 11.01
C PHE A 151 8.18 6.79 11.29
N PRO A 152 7.39 7.39 12.21
CA PRO A 152 6.00 7.01 12.41
C PRO A 152 5.18 7.06 11.12
N ASP A 153 4.11 6.26 11.06
CA ASP A 153 3.15 6.35 9.94
C ASP A 153 2.50 7.74 9.93
N HIS A 154 2.34 8.31 8.74
CA HIS A 154 1.88 9.69 8.54
C HIS A 154 2.75 10.78 9.19
N HIS A 155 4.04 10.52 9.42
CA HIS A 155 4.98 11.53 9.94
C HIS A 155 5.02 12.78 9.05
N VAL A 156 4.99 13.96 9.67
CA VAL A 156 5.15 15.24 8.98
C VAL A 156 6.63 15.59 8.98
N TYR A 157 7.29 15.34 7.86
CA TYR A 157 8.72 15.58 7.69
C TYR A 157 9.07 17.07 7.79
N THR A 158 10.20 17.34 8.44
CA THR A 158 10.87 18.64 8.43
C THR A 158 12.15 18.59 7.58
N PRO A 159 12.57 19.70 6.94
CA PRO A 159 13.79 19.70 6.13
C PRO A 159 15.05 19.25 6.88
N SER A 160 15.15 19.57 8.17
CA SER A 160 16.28 19.18 9.02
C SER A 160 16.40 17.67 9.21
N GLU A 161 15.29 16.93 9.22
CA GLU A 161 15.29 15.46 9.35
C GLU A 161 15.76 14.75 8.07
N LEU A 162 15.81 15.49 6.95
CA LEU A 162 16.23 14.99 5.63
C LEU A 162 17.65 15.47 5.25
N SER A 163 18.29 16.23 6.14
CA SER A 163 19.65 16.73 5.95
C SER A 163 20.65 15.78 6.59
N PHE A 164 21.30 14.95 5.78
CA PHE A 164 22.35 14.03 6.22
C PHE A 164 23.72 14.69 6.06
N ALA A 165 24.63 14.49 7.01
CA ALA A 165 25.90 15.21 7.11
C ALA A 165 27.02 14.58 6.24
N ASP A 166 26.62 13.92 5.15
CA ASP A 166 27.43 12.95 4.42
C ASP A 166 27.92 13.54 3.07
N THR A 167 27.81 14.86 2.90
CA THR A 167 28.33 15.63 1.74
C THR A 167 29.69 16.26 2.01
#